data_AF-A0A0D6MB47-F1
#
_entry.id   AF-A0A0D6MB47-F1
#
_cell.length_a   1.000
_cell.length_b   1.000
_cell.length_c   1.000
_cell.angle_alpha   90.00
_cell.angle_beta   90.00
_cell.angle_gamma   90.00
#
_symmetry.space_group_name_H-M   'P 1'
#
loop_
_entity.id
_entity.type
_entity.pdbx_description
1 polymer ?
#
loop_
_entity_poly.entity_id
_entity_poly.type
_entity_poly.pdbx_seq_one_letter_code
_entity_poly.pdbx_strand_id
1 'polypeptide(L)'
;MYFRKFFKFPVGKPIDVKTKFYNAEAPAHGDVRLSIENLPATVPVRKPFTVDCRLYNCCERSLDLRLELLNNSQCLFFCSISGIALGQVPPNGNVAFSVEVLPIAIGFQSISGIRIVDSFAKKVYDHDDIAQVFVM
;
A
#
# COMPACT_ATOMS: atom_id res chain seq x y z
N MET A 1 13.69 -64.44 -25.71
CA MET A 1 14.47 -63.49 -24.90
C MET A 1 14.39 -62.11 -25.56
N TYR A 2 13.87 -61.11 -24.85
CA TYR A 2 13.63 -59.75 -25.35
C TYR A 2 14.90 -58.89 -25.26
N PHE A 3 15.29 -58.23 -26.35
CA PHE A 3 16.33 -57.21 -26.34
C PHE A 3 15.71 -55.82 -26.27
N ARG A 4 15.89 -55.11 -25.16
CA ARG A 4 15.54 -53.68 -25.03
C ARG A 4 16.71 -52.84 -25.50
N LYS A 5 16.49 -52.01 -26.53
CA LYS A 5 17.44 -50.98 -26.94
C LYS A 5 17.29 -49.77 -26.02
N PHE A 6 18.38 -49.35 -25.39
CA PHE A 6 18.47 -48.12 -24.62
C PHE A 6 19.12 -47.04 -25.49
N PHE A 7 18.44 -45.91 -25.66
CA PHE A 7 19.01 -44.72 -26.26
C PHE A 7 19.45 -43.78 -25.15
N LYS A 8 20.74 -43.41 -25.16
CA LYS A 8 21.34 -42.47 -24.21
C LYS A 8 21.34 -41.09 -24.86
N PHE A 9 20.53 -40.18 -24.35
CA PHE A 9 20.53 -38.80 -24.80
C PHE A 9 21.65 -38.03 -24.07
N PRO A 10 22.51 -37.29 -24.79
CA PRO A 10 23.47 -36.41 -24.14
C PRO A 10 22.71 -35.28 -23.45
N VAL A 11 22.80 -35.22 -22.12
CA VAL A 11 22.27 -34.11 -21.34
C VAL A 11 23.27 -32.96 -21.45
N GLY A 12 22.85 -31.86 -22.09
CA GLY A 12 23.63 -30.62 -22.12
C GLY A 12 23.85 -30.10 -20.70
N LYS A 13 24.84 -29.21 -20.52
CA LYS A 13 25.10 -28.58 -19.22
C LYS A 13 23.79 -28.08 -18.61
N PRO A 14 23.49 -28.38 -17.33
CA PRO A 14 22.28 -27.88 -16.69
C PRO A 14 22.25 -26.36 -16.83
N ILE A 15 21.08 -25.80 -17.15
CA ILE A 15 20.88 -24.35 -17.14
C ILE A 15 21.24 -23.87 -15.73
N ASP A 16 22.25 -23.01 -15.63
CA ASP A 16 22.54 -22.28 -14.39
C ASP A 16 21.37 -21.32 -14.14
N VAL A 17 20.41 -21.78 -13.33
CA VAL A 17 19.32 -20.93 -12.84
C VAL A 17 19.92 -19.96 -11.84
N LYS A 18 20.33 -18.79 -12.33
CA LYS A 18 20.72 -17.67 -11.47
C LYS A 18 19.46 -17.11 -10.82
N THR A 19 19.08 -17.66 -9.67
CA THR A 19 18.04 -17.07 -8.82
C THR A 19 18.58 -15.74 -8.30
N LYS A 20 18.19 -14.63 -8.93
CA LYS A 20 18.36 -13.32 -8.30
C LYS A 20 17.47 -13.33 -7.06
N PHE A 21 18.07 -13.44 -5.89
CA PHE A 21 17.39 -13.08 -4.66
C PHE A 21 17.09 -11.58 -4.76
N TYR A 22 15.87 -11.24 -5.14
CA TYR A 22 15.36 -9.92 -4.86
C TYR A 22 15.24 -9.86 -3.34
N ASN A 23 16.25 -9.27 -2.69
CA ASN A 23 16.02 -8.67 -1.41
C ASN A 23 14.85 -7.72 -1.66
N ALA A 24 13.66 -8.04 -1.15
CA ALA A 24 12.63 -7.04 -1.00
C ALA A 24 13.25 -6.03 -0.03
N GLU A 25 13.89 -4.99 -0.58
CA GLU A 25 14.15 -3.78 0.18
C GLU A 25 12.79 -3.39 0.73
N ALA A 26 12.59 -3.58 2.04
CA ALA A 26 11.43 -3.05 2.71
C ALA A 26 11.38 -1.58 2.27
N PRO A 27 10.29 -1.12 1.63
CA PRO A 27 10.23 0.21 1.03
C PRO A 27 10.62 1.16 2.15
N ALA A 28 11.77 1.82 1.99
CA ALA A 28 12.48 2.52 3.06
C ALA A 28 11.46 3.18 3.97
N HIS A 29 11.16 2.53 5.10
CA HIS A 29 10.06 2.96 5.94
C HIS A 29 10.52 4.31 6.45
N GLY A 30 10.01 5.38 5.86
CA GLY A 30 10.26 6.72 6.35
C GLY A 30 9.81 6.80 7.80
N ASP A 31 10.03 7.96 8.42
CA ASP A 31 9.65 8.21 9.81
C ASP A 31 8.19 7.84 10.14
N VAL A 32 7.33 7.73 9.11
CA VAL A 32 5.92 7.32 9.18
C VAL A 32 5.65 6.12 8.27
N ARG A 33 4.99 5.09 8.81
CA ARG A 33 4.48 3.93 8.05
C ARG A 33 2.96 3.89 8.11
N LEU A 34 2.31 3.80 6.95
CA LEU A 34 0.86 3.61 6.82
C LEU A 34 0.53 2.12 6.61
N SER A 35 -0.56 1.67 7.22
CA SER A 35 -1.14 0.34 7.00
C SER A 35 -2.65 0.45 6.84
N ILE A 36 -3.23 -0.44 6.04
CA ILE A 36 -4.67 -0.57 5.87
C ILE A 36 -5.13 -1.72 6.76
N GLU A 37 -6.05 -1.43 7.67
CA GLU A 37 -6.60 -2.40 8.62
C GLU A 37 -7.84 -3.09 8.07
N ASN A 38 -8.67 -2.32 7.37
CA ASN A 38 -9.93 -2.80 6.82
C ASN A 38 -10.16 -2.20 5.44
N LEU A 39 -10.33 -3.09 4.47
CA LEU A 39 -10.69 -2.75 3.10
C LEU A 39 -11.68 -3.81 2.59
N PRO A 40 -12.89 -3.43 2.16
CA PRO A 40 -13.80 -4.36 1.51
C PRO A 40 -13.16 -4.96 0.25
N ALA A 41 -13.27 -6.27 0.08
CA ALA A 41 -12.68 -6.97 -1.07
C ALA A 41 -13.28 -6.52 -2.41
N THR A 42 -14.59 -6.23 -2.41
CA THR A 42 -15.33 -5.75 -3.57
C THR A 42 -16.28 -4.64 -3.15
N VAL A 43 -16.35 -3.57 -3.95
CA VAL A 43 -17.26 -2.44 -3.70
C VAL A 43 -18.10 -2.11 -4.93
N PRO A 44 -19.36 -1.68 -4.76
CA PRO A 44 -20.19 -1.23 -5.87
C PRO A 44 -19.75 0.16 -6.38
N VAL A 45 -19.79 0.34 -7.70
CA VAL A 45 -19.53 1.63 -8.36
C VAL A 45 -20.54 2.68 -7.90
N ARG A 46 -20.09 3.93 -7.77
CA ARG A 46 -20.87 5.09 -7.30
C ARG A 46 -21.48 4.93 -5.90
N LYS A 47 -20.97 4.02 -5.08
CA LYS A 47 -21.32 3.94 -3.66
C LYS A 47 -20.08 4.19 -2.80
N PRO A 48 -20.15 5.11 -1.83
CA PRO A 48 -19.06 5.33 -0.89
C PRO A 48 -18.76 4.06 -0.08
N PHE A 49 -17.49 3.86 0.23
CA PHE A 49 -17.03 2.85 1.18
C PHE A 49 -15.96 3.42 2.10
N THR A 50 -15.80 2.81 3.27
CA THR A 50 -14.83 3.23 4.28
C THR A 50 -13.57 2.39 4.18
N VAL A 51 -12.42 3.04 4.35
CA VAL A 51 -11.10 2.42 4.47
C VAL A 51 -10.55 2.79 5.84
N ASP A 52 -10.25 1.78 6.65
CA ASP A 52 -9.65 1.98 7.97
C ASP A 52 -8.14 1.88 7.85
N CYS A 53 -7.47 2.91 8.33
CA CYS A 53 -6.03 3.11 8.21
C CYS A 53 -5.40 3.24 9.60
N ARG A 54 -4.17 2.75 9.73
CA ARG A 54 -3.33 2.97 10.91
C ARG A 54 -1.95 3.44 10.51
N LEU A 55 -1.54 4.56 11.10
CA LEU A 55 -0.20 5.12 10.96
C LEU A 55 0.64 4.74 12.17
N TYR A 56 1.88 4.35 11.90
CA TYR A 56 2.88 4.06 12.89
C TYR A 56 3.97 5.12 12.82
N ASN A 57 4.32 5.65 13.99
CA ASN A 57 5.51 6.46 14.14
C ASN A 57 6.72 5.52 14.26
N CYS A 58 7.58 5.53 13.24
CA CYS A 58 8.79 4.71 13.17
C CYS A 58 10.06 5.48 13.55
N CYS A 59 9.95 6.72 14.03
CA CYS A 59 11.09 7.52 14.45
C CYS A 59 11.22 7.59 15.98
N GLU A 60 12.39 8.04 16.45
CA GLU A 60 12.73 8.15 17.88
C GLU A 60 12.16 9.41 18.55
N ARG A 61 11.43 10.25 17.79
CA ARG A 61 10.84 11.51 18.27
C ARG A 61 9.31 11.47 18.17
N SER A 62 8.64 12.36 18.90
CA SER A 62 7.21 12.59 18.69
C SER A 62 6.97 13.28 17.35
N LEU A 63 5.87 12.90 16.71
CA LEU A 63 5.39 13.51 15.47
C LEU A 63 4.06 14.19 15.73
N ASP A 64 3.79 15.34 15.11
CA ASP A 64 2.47 15.96 15.11
C ASP A 64 1.89 15.84 13.71
N LEU A 65 0.98 14.89 13.51
CA LEU A 65 0.57 14.45 12.18
C LEU A 65 -0.72 15.12 11.73
N ARG A 66 -0.74 15.54 10.47
CA ARG A 66 -1.92 16.06 9.77
C ARG A 66 -2.19 15.23 8.53
N LEU A 67 -3.44 14.87 8.31
CA LEU A 67 -3.91 14.15 7.13
C LEU A 67 -4.27 15.13 6.02
N GLU A 68 -3.73 14.93 4.82
CA GLU A 68 -4.11 15.60 3.59
C GLU A 68 -4.52 14.55 2.56
N LEU A 69 -5.71 14.71 1.98
CA LEU A 69 -6.25 13.82 0.96
C LEU A 69 -6.18 14.50 -0.40
N LEU A 70 -5.60 13.81 -1.38
CA LEU A 70 -5.43 14.27 -2.75
C LEU A 70 -6.24 13.40 -3.70
N ASN A 71 -7.10 14.04 -4.49
CA ASN A 71 -7.90 13.38 -5.52
C ASN A 71 -7.16 13.37 -6.86
N ASN A 72 -6.05 12.63 -6.92
CA ASN A 72 -5.22 12.52 -8.13
C ASN A 72 -5.80 11.52 -9.15
N SER A 73 -6.64 10.59 -8.70
CA SER A 73 -7.28 9.57 -9.53
C SER A 73 -8.53 10.14 -10.21
N GLN A 74 -8.75 9.74 -11.47
CA GLN A 74 -9.99 10.01 -12.18
C GLN A 74 -11.07 8.95 -11.93
N CYS A 75 -10.75 7.87 -11.22
CA CYS A 75 -11.66 6.75 -11.01
C CYS A 75 -12.12 6.63 -9.57
N LEU A 76 -11.38 7.18 -8.61
CA LEU A 76 -11.57 7.01 -7.18
C LEU A 76 -11.30 8.34 -6.47
N PHE A 77 -12.26 8.79 -5.66
CA PHE A 77 -12.21 10.08 -4.97
C PHE A 77 -12.36 9.91 -3.47
N PHE A 78 -11.53 10.59 -2.68
CA PHE A 78 -11.76 10.76 -1.25
C PHE A 78 -12.91 11.75 -1.02
N CYS A 79 -13.87 11.34 -0.19
CA CYS A 79 -15.00 12.16 0.25
C CYS A 79 -14.82 12.69 1.68
N SER A 80 -13.85 12.17 2.44
CA SER A 80 -13.52 12.67 3.78
C SER A 80 -12.90 14.06 3.77
N ILE A 81 -12.92 14.70 4.94
CA ILE A 81 -12.33 16.03 5.14
C ILE A 81 -10.80 15.91 5.08
N SER A 82 -10.18 16.71 4.22
CA SER A 82 -8.74 16.87 4.13
C SER A 82 -8.26 17.95 5.12
N GLY A 83 -7.01 17.86 5.58
CA GLY A 83 -6.40 18.81 6.50
C GLY A 83 -6.75 18.59 7.97
N ILE A 84 -7.24 17.40 8.35
CA ILE A 84 -7.54 17.06 9.75
C ILE A 84 -6.22 16.82 10.51
N ALA A 85 -6.13 17.35 11.74
CA ALA A 85 -5.04 16.98 12.65
C ALA A 85 -5.31 15.59 13.24
N LEU A 86 -4.40 14.65 13.00
CA LEU A 86 -4.38 13.33 13.65
C LEU A 86 -3.77 13.41 15.05
N GLY A 87 -3.06 14.50 15.34
CA GLY A 87 -2.49 14.82 16.64
C GLY A 87 -1.09 14.26 16.84
N GLN A 88 -0.62 14.33 18.08
CA GLN A 88 0.71 13.91 18.44
C GLN A 88 0.79 12.40 18.64
N VAL A 89 1.74 11.78 17.93
CA VAL A 89 2.04 10.35 18.04
C VAL A 89 3.43 10.19 18.68
N PRO A 90 3.54 9.55 19.86
CA PRO A 90 4.83 9.33 20.51
C PRO A 90 5.72 8.38 19.69
N PRO A 91 7.04 8.33 19.97
CA PRO A 91 7.94 7.35 19.36
C PRO A 91 7.40 5.93 19.50
N ASN A 92 7.46 5.14 18.42
CA ASN A 92 6.89 3.78 18.34
C ASN A 92 5.37 3.69 18.59
N GLY A 93 4.69 4.83 18.69
CA GLY A 93 3.23 4.91 18.82
C GLY A 93 2.51 4.74 17.48
N ASN A 94 1.19 4.72 17.55
CA ASN A 94 0.34 4.69 16.36
C ASN A 94 -0.91 5.55 16.54
N VAL A 95 -1.56 5.85 15.41
CA VAL A 95 -2.87 6.52 15.36
C VAL A 95 -3.71 5.88 14.26
N ALA A 96 -4.98 5.61 14.56
CA ALA A 96 -5.94 5.09 13.60
C ALA A 96 -6.83 6.22 13.08
N PHE A 97 -7.22 6.13 11.82
CA PHE A 97 -8.18 7.03 11.19
C PHE A 97 -8.90 6.29 10.05
N SER A 98 -10.10 6.77 9.70
CA SER A 98 -10.88 6.20 8.61
C SER A 98 -11.11 7.25 7.54
N VAL A 99 -11.09 6.82 6.28
CA VAL A 99 -11.41 7.67 5.12
C VAL A 99 -12.54 7.06 4.31
N GLU A 100 -13.45 7.90 3.85
CA GLU A 100 -14.52 7.55 2.93
C GLU A 100 -14.07 7.82 1.50
N VAL A 101 -14.33 6.85 0.64
CA VAL A 101 -13.88 6.81 -0.74
C VAL A 101 -15.06 6.50 -1.65
N LEU A 102 -15.18 7.22 -2.75
CA LEU A 102 -16.19 7.03 -3.78
C LEU A 102 -15.53 6.59 -5.10
N PRO A 103 -15.78 5.37 -5.58
CA PRO A 103 -15.34 4.93 -6.89
C PRO A 103 -16.36 5.33 -7.96
N ILE A 104 -15.90 5.86 -9.09
CA ILE A 104 -16.74 6.31 -10.22
C ILE A 104 -16.58 5.47 -11.50
N ALA A 105 -15.58 4.60 -11.56
CA ALA A 105 -15.38 3.61 -12.62
C ALA A 105 -15.46 2.18 -12.07
N ILE A 106 -15.54 1.17 -12.94
CA ILE A 106 -15.46 -0.26 -12.57
C ILE A 106 -14.05 -0.80 -12.79
N GLY A 107 -13.73 -1.95 -12.17
CA GLY A 107 -12.44 -2.63 -12.30
C GLY A 107 -11.55 -2.49 -11.07
N PHE A 108 -10.31 -2.98 -11.17
CA PHE A 108 -9.31 -2.84 -10.11
C PHE A 108 -8.85 -1.39 -10.01
N GLN A 109 -9.00 -0.81 -8.83
CA GLN A 109 -8.64 0.58 -8.56
C GLN A 109 -7.66 0.64 -7.41
N SER A 110 -6.54 1.31 -7.67
CA SER A 110 -5.52 1.60 -6.66
C SER A 110 -5.99 2.74 -5.76
N ILE A 111 -5.73 2.61 -4.46
CA ILE A 111 -5.93 3.66 -3.48
C ILE A 111 -4.62 4.44 -3.37
N SER A 112 -4.65 5.70 -3.78
CA SER A 112 -3.49 6.59 -3.86
C SER A 112 -3.93 8.02 -3.50
N GLY A 113 -2.99 8.87 -3.06
CA GLY A 113 -3.28 10.25 -2.67
C GLY A 113 -3.51 10.46 -1.18
N ILE A 114 -3.07 9.55 -0.30
CA ILE A 114 -3.03 9.79 1.14
C ILE A 114 -1.70 10.46 1.47
N ARG A 115 -1.74 11.71 1.92
CA ARG A 115 -0.57 12.48 2.33
C ARG A 115 -0.60 12.74 3.83
N ILE A 116 0.53 12.52 4.49
CA ILE A 116 0.72 12.83 5.90
C ILE A 116 1.75 13.95 6.02
N VAL A 117 1.44 14.97 6.81
CA VAL A 117 2.33 16.10 7.07
C VAL A 117 2.71 16.10 8.54
N ASP A 118 4.01 16.09 8.84
CA ASP A 118 4.54 16.34 10.18
C ASP A 118 4.66 17.85 10.40
N SER A 119 3.84 18.40 11.30
CA SER A 119 3.83 19.82 11.64
C SER A 119 5.13 20.28 12.31
N PHE A 120 5.85 19.40 13.00
CA PHE A 120 7.08 19.73 13.71
C PHE A 120 8.26 19.89 12.77
N ALA A 121 8.52 18.89 11.92
CA ALA A 121 9.64 18.94 10.97
C ALA A 121 9.27 19.52 9.60
N LYS A 122 7.98 19.87 9.39
CA LYS A 122 7.44 20.30 8.08
C LYS A 122 7.74 19.31 6.96
N LYS A 123 7.78 18.02 7.29
CA LYS A 123 8.07 16.92 6.36
C LYS A 123 6.77 16.33 5.85
N VAL A 124 6.74 16.00 4.57
CA VAL A 124 5.58 15.43 3.88
C VAL A 124 5.88 13.97 3.54
N TYR A 125 4.92 13.09 3.78
CA TYR A 125 4.95 11.67 3.46
C TYR A 125 3.78 11.36 2.53
N ASP A 126 4.08 11.09 1.27
CA ASP A 126 3.10 10.69 0.27
C ASP A 126 2.94 9.16 0.28
N HIS A 127 1.69 8.69 0.35
CA HIS A 127 1.34 7.28 0.31
C HIS A 127 0.43 7.01 -0.90
N ASP A 128 1.05 6.46 -1.94
CA ASP A 128 0.40 6.05 -3.18
C ASP A 128 0.44 4.54 -3.34
N ASP A 129 -0.52 3.99 -4.08
CA ASP A 129 -0.66 2.57 -4.41
C ASP A 129 -0.64 1.66 -3.17
N ILE A 130 -1.28 2.10 -2.08
CA ILE A 130 -1.23 1.42 -0.78
C ILE A 130 -2.12 0.16 -0.71
N ALA A 131 -3.16 0.08 -1.52
CA ALA A 131 -3.95 -1.12 -1.75
C ALA A 131 -4.74 -1.02 -3.05
N GLN A 132 -5.34 -2.15 -3.44
CA GLN A 132 -6.26 -2.22 -4.57
C GLN A 132 -7.62 -2.75 -4.11
N VAL A 133 -8.67 -2.15 -4.64
CA VAL A 133 -10.05 -2.58 -4.44
C VAL A 133 -10.66 -2.97 -5.79
N PHE A 134 -11.46 -4.03 -5.82
CA PHE A 134 -12.21 -4.39 -7.02
C PHE A 134 -13.58 -3.70 -7.00
N VAL A 135 -13.88 -2.92 -8.05
CA VAL A 135 -15.15 -2.19 -8.16
C VAL A 135 -16.06 -2.82 -9.21
N MET A 136 -17.32 -3.07 -8.84
CA MET A 136 -18.35 -3.71 -9.67
C MET A 136 -19.56 -2.83 -9.95
#